data_AF-A0A177ANE8-F1
#
_entry.id   AF-A0A177ANE8-F1
#
_cell.length_a   1.000
_cell.length_b   1.000
_cell.length_c   1.000
_cell.angle_alpha   90.00
_cell.angle_beta   90.00
_cell.angle_gamma   90.00
#
_symmetry.space_group_name_H-M   'P 1'
#
loop_
_entity.id
_entity.type
_entity.pdbx_description
1 polymer ?
#
loop_
_entity_poly.entity_id
_entity_poly.type
_entity_poly.pdbx_seq_one_letter_code
_entity_poly.pdbx_strand_id
1 'polypeptide(L)'
;MHPDSIGKSGLLQSQFISTTSFDGLRRAEAPSYVYNASKTALNHLMKTLSSEYAKHSIRANAIAPGTFVTEMTEAYTPEGDVSVTALCHSKLFPLHEQAQKRYA
;
A
#
# COMPACT_ATOMS: atom_id res chain seq x y z
N MET A 1 10.70 24.82 -0.12
CA MET A 1 10.75 23.86 -1.25
C MET A 1 11.89 22.90 -0.98
N HIS A 2 11.66 21.58 -0.99
CA HIS A 2 12.69 20.60 -0.62
C HIS A 2 13.73 20.45 -1.75
N PRO A 3 15.04 20.38 -1.46
CA PRO A 3 16.09 20.31 -2.48
C PRO A 3 15.91 19.12 -3.44
N ASP A 4 15.55 17.95 -2.92
CA ASP A 4 15.35 16.73 -3.73
C ASP A 4 14.09 16.72 -4.62
N SER A 5 13.24 17.75 -4.54
CA SER A 5 12.06 17.87 -5.39
C SER A 5 12.35 18.52 -6.74
N ILE A 6 13.57 19.01 -6.96
CA ILE A 6 14.00 19.65 -8.20
C ILE A 6 14.53 18.59 -9.16
N GLY A 7 13.94 18.52 -10.35
CA GLY A 7 14.36 17.61 -11.42
C GLY A 7 15.58 18.12 -12.17
N LYS A 8 16.07 17.32 -13.13
CA LYS A 8 17.26 17.62 -13.94
C LYS A 8 17.18 18.94 -14.73
N SER A 9 15.97 19.43 -15.00
CA SER A 9 15.71 20.69 -15.71
C SER A 9 15.67 21.94 -14.81
N GLY A 10 15.92 21.81 -13.51
CA GLY A 10 15.82 22.92 -12.56
C GLY A 10 14.39 23.29 -12.16
N LEU A 11 13.39 22.54 -12.63
CA LEU A 11 11.98 22.70 -12.28
C LEU A 11 11.52 21.62 -11.30
N LEU A 12 10.35 21.81 -10.68
CA LEU A 12 9.71 20.78 -9.84
C LEU A 12 9.51 19.49 -10.64
N GLN A 13 9.98 18.36 -10.11
CA GLN A 13 9.86 17.07 -10.75
C GLN A 13 8.44 16.52 -10.62
N SER A 14 7.81 16.20 -11.76
CA SER A 14 6.49 15.58 -11.78
C SER A 14 6.52 14.15 -11.22
N GLN A 15 5.45 13.75 -10.55
CA GLN A 15 5.28 12.40 -10.01
C GLN A 15 3.80 12.01 -9.96
N PHE A 16 3.53 10.72 -10.15
CA PHE A 16 2.24 10.10 -9.90
C PHE A 16 2.28 9.37 -8.55
N ILE A 17 1.28 9.62 -7.71
CA ILE A 17 1.07 8.91 -6.44
C ILE A 17 -0.38 8.46 -6.42
N SER A 18 -0.61 7.16 -6.24
CA SER A 18 -1.95 6.59 -6.14
C SER A 18 -2.15 5.81 -4.85
N THR A 19 -3.39 5.82 -4.36
CA THR A 19 -3.79 5.06 -3.17
C THR A 19 -4.46 3.76 -3.57
N THR A 20 -3.74 2.66 -3.44
CA THR A 20 -4.23 1.31 -3.70
C THR A 20 -4.76 0.69 -2.41
N SER A 21 -4.62 -0.62 -2.21
CA SER A 21 -5.05 -1.29 -0.98
C SER A 21 -4.26 -2.59 -0.80
N PHE A 22 -3.96 -2.92 0.46
CA PHE A 22 -3.39 -4.22 0.80
C PHE A 22 -4.35 -5.39 0.46
N ASP A 23 -5.67 -5.14 0.40
CA ASP A 23 -6.66 -6.17 0.08
C ASP A 23 -6.50 -6.67 -1.38
N GLY A 24 -6.00 -5.82 -2.28
CA GLY A 24 -5.63 -6.21 -3.65
C GLY A 24 -4.33 -7.03 -3.74
N LEU A 25 -3.62 -7.26 -2.63
CA LEU A 25 -2.38 -8.04 -2.59
C LEU A 25 -2.52 -9.35 -1.79
N ARG A 26 -3.52 -9.46 -0.91
CA ARG A 26 -3.74 -10.66 -0.09
C ARG A 26 -4.60 -11.70 -0.81
N ARG A 27 -4.38 -12.97 -0.49
CA ARG A 27 -5.26 -14.08 -0.88
C ARG A 27 -6.16 -14.41 0.31
N ALA A 28 -7.33 -13.81 0.34
CA ALA A 28 -8.34 -14.03 1.37
C ALA A 28 -9.72 -14.20 0.72
N GLU A 29 -10.59 -14.97 1.36
CA GLU A 29 -12.01 -15.00 0.99
C GLU A 29 -12.64 -13.68 1.42
N ALA A 30 -12.48 -12.67 0.57
CA ALA A 30 -12.97 -11.33 0.81
C ALA A 30 -14.30 -11.13 0.06
N PRO A 31 -15.32 -10.51 0.69
CA PRO A 31 -16.62 -10.28 0.07
C PRO A 31 -16.59 -9.25 -1.08
N SER A 32 -15.48 -8.54 -1.30
CA SER A 32 -15.41 -7.39 -2.21
C SER A 32 -14.50 -7.62 -3.43
N TYR A 33 -14.94 -8.51 -4.33
CA TYR A 33 -14.22 -8.82 -5.58
C TYR A 33 -13.97 -7.58 -6.46
N VAL A 34 -14.96 -6.68 -6.56
CA VAL A 34 -14.87 -5.48 -7.40
C VAL A 34 -13.87 -4.46 -6.83
N TYR A 35 -13.87 -4.26 -5.52
CA TYR A 35 -12.90 -3.37 -4.86
C TYR A 35 -11.48 -3.91 -5.02
N ASN A 36 -11.28 -5.21 -4.78
CA ASN A 36 -9.98 -5.85 -4.91
C ASN A 36 -9.46 -5.83 -6.33
N ALA A 37 -10.31 -6.13 -7.32
CA ALA A 37 -9.96 -6.00 -8.73
C ALA A 37 -9.55 -4.55 -9.07
N SER A 38 -10.32 -3.56 -8.63
CA SER A 38 -10.04 -2.15 -8.89
C SER A 38 -8.70 -1.69 -8.29
N LYS A 39 -8.43 -2.05 -7.03
CA LYS A 39 -7.18 -1.68 -6.34
C LYS A 39 -5.97 -2.46 -6.88
N THR A 40 -6.17 -3.69 -7.36
CA THR A 40 -5.13 -4.48 -8.06
C THR A 40 -4.82 -3.91 -9.44
N ALA A 41 -5.84 -3.49 -10.19
CA ALA A 41 -5.68 -2.85 -11.49
C ALA A 41 -4.85 -1.55 -11.36
N LEU A 42 -5.08 -0.75 -10.31
CA LEU A 42 -4.25 0.43 -10.02
C LEU A 42 -2.79 0.08 -9.75
N ASN A 43 -2.51 -1.00 -9.00
CA ASN A 43 -1.14 -1.46 -8.79
C ASN A 43 -0.45 -1.80 -10.11
N HIS A 44 -1.17 -2.46 -11.03
CA HIS A 44 -0.63 -2.78 -12.36
C HIS A 44 -0.43 -1.51 -13.21
N LEU A 45 -1.40 -0.60 -13.21
CA LEU A 45 -1.33 0.68 -13.91
C LEU A 45 -0.08 1.48 -13.49
N MET A 46 0.21 1.57 -12.19
CA MET A 46 1.41 2.28 -11.72
C MET A 46 2.71 1.65 -12.23
N LYS A 47 2.79 0.32 -12.35
CA LYS A 47 3.96 -0.37 -12.92
C LYS A 47 4.14 -0.03 -14.40
N THR A 48 3.05 -0.02 -15.16
CA THR A 48 3.06 0.37 -16.58
C THR A 48 3.48 1.83 -16.73
N LEU A 49 2.87 2.75 -15.98
CA LEU A 49 3.23 4.18 -16.00
C LEU A 49 4.68 4.42 -15.59
N SER A 50 5.18 3.71 -14.56
CA SER A 50 6.57 3.83 -14.15
C SER A 50 7.54 3.46 -15.27
N SER A 51 7.19 2.47 -16.10
CA SER A 51 8.03 2.04 -17.22
C SER A 51 7.94 3.01 -18.40
N GLU A 52 6.72 3.46 -18.73
CA GLU A 52 6.46 4.37 -19.85
C GLU A 52 7.10 5.76 -19.64
N TYR A 53 6.99 6.29 -18.43
CA TYR A 53 7.42 7.64 -18.10
C TYR A 53 8.85 7.72 -17.54
N ALA A 54 9.57 6.60 -17.42
CA ALA A 54 10.96 6.56 -17.00
C ALA A 54 11.85 7.46 -17.87
N LYS A 55 11.63 7.48 -19.20
CA LYS A 55 12.34 8.34 -20.16
C LYS A 55 12.19 9.85 -19.88
N HIS A 56 11.10 10.23 -19.21
CA HIS A 56 10.81 11.62 -18.83
C HIS A 56 11.27 11.94 -17.42
N SER A 57 11.96 11.01 -16.73
CA SER A 57 12.32 11.15 -15.32
C SER A 57 11.11 11.43 -14.41
N ILE A 58 9.92 10.91 -14.75
CA ILE A 58 8.70 11.02 -13.93
C ILE A 58 8.54 9.73 -13.14
N ARG A 59 8.31 9.84 -11.83
CA ARG A 59 8.14 8.70 -10.93
C ARG A 59 6.67 8.35 -10.78
N ALA A 60 6.33 7.07 -10.72
CA ALA A 60 4.97 6.61 -10.42
C ALA A 60 5.02 5.62 -9.26
N ASN A 61 4.33 5.93 -8.16
CA ASN A 61 4.29 5.11 -6.96
C ASN A 61 2.84 4.83 -6.54
N ALA A 62 2.63 3.65 -5.97
CA ALA A 62 1.41 3.27 -5.29
C ALA A 62 1.68 3.10 -3.80
N ILE A 63 0.79 3.61 -2.97
CA ILE A 63 0.75 3.32 -1.53
C ILE A 63 -0.42 2.37 -1.31
N ALA A 64 -0.17 1.22 -0.69
CA ALA A 64 -1.19 0.23 -0.35
C ALA A 64 -1.46 0.31 1.16
N PRO A 65 -2.48 1.07 1.61
CA PRO A 65 -2.76 1.20 3.02
C PRO A 65 -3.29 -0.12 3.58
N GLY A 66 -2.98 -0.40 4.85
CA GLY A 66 -3.68 -1.41 5.65
C GLY A 66 -5.06 -0.93 6.09
N THR A 67 -5.72 -1.68 6.96
CA THR A 67 -6.91 -1.18 7.67
C THR A 67 -6.51 0.01 8.54
N PHE A 68 -7.32 1.06 8.61
CA PHE A 68 -7.17 2.22 9.50
C PHE A 68 -8.51 2.51 10.14
N VAL A 69 -8.53 2.96 11.39
CA VAL A 69 -9.77 3.36 12.07
C VAL A 69 -10.34 4.61 11.38
N THR A 70 -11.39 4.40 10.62
CA THR A 70 -12.13 5.40 9.84
C THR A 70 -13.61 5.02 9.80
N GLU A 71 -14.49 5.95 9.43
CA GLU A 71 -15.93 5.70 9.23
C GLU A 71 -16.19 4.50 8.29
N MET A 72 -15.40 4.35 7.22
CA MET A 72 -15.49 3.21 6.28
C MET A 72 -15.28 1.85 6.96
N THR A 73 -14.43 1.81 7.98
CA THR A 73 -13.99 0.58 8.65
C THR A 73 -14.64 0.36 10.01
N GLU A 74 -15.52 1.27 10.42
CA GLU A 74 -16.17 1.27 11.73
C GLU A 74 -16.93 -0.04 11.96
N ALA A 75 -17.62 -0.54 10.92
CA ALA A 75 -18.29 -1.85 10.95
C ALA A 75 -17.36 -3.05 11.21
N TYR A 76 -16.05 -2.88 11.00
CA TYR A 76 -15.04 -3.93 11.17
C TYR A 76 -14.10 -3.66 12.35
N THR A 77 -14.25 -2.53 13.03
CA THR A 77 -13.38 -2.09 14.12
C THR A 77 -14.24 -1.93 15.38
N PRO A 78 -14.21 -2.88 16.33
CA PRO A 78 -14.87 -2.70 17.61
C PRO A 78 -14.36 -1.43 18.30
N GLU A 79 -15.26 -0.68 18.95
CA GLU A 79 -14.92 0.58 19.62
C GLU A 79 -13.70 0.41 20.55
N GLY A 80 -12.65 1.18 20.30
CA GLY A 80 -11.47 1.24 21.16
C GLY A 80 -10.36 0.20 20.90
N ASP A 81 -10.55 -0.74 19.97
CA ASP A 81 -9.60 -1.83 19.75
C ASP A 81 -8.76 -1.63 18.47
N VAL A 82 -7.66 -0.88 18.58
CA VAL A 82 -6.67 -0.70 17.49
C VAL A 82 -5.92 -2.00 17.14
N SER A 83 -6.17 -3.09 17.86
CA SER A 83 -5.62 -4.42 17.60
C SER A 83 -6.06 -5.00 16.25
N VAL A 84 -7.22 -4.59 15.71
CA VAL A 84 -7.69 -5.02 14.38
C VAL A 84 -6.82 -4.46 13.26
N THR A 85 -6.29 -3.25 13.43
CA THR A 85 -5.23 -2.64 12.61
C THR A 85 -3.95 -3.49 12.61
N ALA A 86 -3.59 -4.05 13.78
CA ALA A 86 -2.39 -4.84 14.00
C ALA A 86 -2.54 -6.33 13.64
N LEU A 87 -3.75 -6.84 13.42
CA LEU A 87 -4.01 -8.21 12.95
C LEU A 87 -3.41 -8.48 11.57
N CYS A 88 -3.19 -7.43 10.79
CA CYS A 88 -2.41 -7.47 9.54
C CYS A 88 -0.92 -7.79 9.78
N HIS A 89 -0.37 -7.46 10.95
CA HIS A 89 1.02 -7.73 11.32
C HIS A 89 1.24 -9.16 11.86
N SER A 90 0.32 -9.69 12.68
CA SER A 90 0.54 -10.98 13.37
C SER A 90 0.26 -12.21 12.50
N LYS A 91 -0.72 -12.15 11.58
CA LYS A 91 -1.07 -13.31 10.73
C LYS A 91 -0.36 -13.34 9.38
N LEU A 92 0.13 -12.20 8.87
CA LEU A 92 0.74 -12.10 7.54
C LEU A 92 2.27 -12.34 7.55
N PHE A 93 2.93 -12.16 8.70
CA PHE A 93 4.36 -12.42 8.89
C PHE A 93 4.62 -13.28 10.16
N PRO A 94 4.26 -14.57 10.16
CA PRO A 94 4.53 -15.48 11.28
C PRO A 94 6.04 -15.71 11.57
N LEU A 95 6.94 -15.15 10.75
CA LEU A 95 8.38 -15.36 10.85
C LEU A 95 9.06 -14.58 11.98
N HIS A 96 8.44 -13.53 12.53
CA HIS A 96 9.07 -12.78 13.63
C HIS A 96 9.12 -13.60 14.94
N GLU A 97 8.07 -14.39 15.22
CA GLU A 97 8.03 -15.25 16.40
C GLU A 97 8.88 -16.54 16.23
N GLN A 98 8.98 -17.05 14.99
CA GLN A 98 9.79 -18.24 14.70
C GLN A 98 11.29 -17.96 14.59
N ALA A 99 11.70 -16.73 14.26
CA ALA A 99 13.10 -16.34 14.26
C ALA A 99 13.66 -16.24 15.69
N GLN A 100 12.90 -15.69 16.64
CA GLN A 100 13.35 -15.53 18.03
C GLN A 100 13.49 -16.87 18.78
N LYS A 101 12.64 -17.87 18.48
CA LYS A 101 12.74 -19.23 19.05
C LYS A 101 13.88 -20.09 18.46
N ARG A 102 14.54 -19.65 17.38
CA ARG A 102 15.68 -20.33 16.76
C ARG A 102 17.04 -19.82 17.26
N TYR A 103 17.07 -18.73 18.01
CA TYR A 103 18.28 -18.13 18.59
C TYR A 103 18.30 -18.19 20.14
N ALA A 104 17.42 -19.01 20.75
CA ALA A 104 17.43 -19.37 22.16
C ALA A 104 17.60 -20.88 22.28
#